data_AF-A0A8H5M7Z3-F1
#
_entry.id   AF-A0A8H5M7Z3-F1
#
_cell.length_a   1.000
_cell.length_b   1.000
_cell.length_c   1.000
_cell.angle_alpha   90.00
_cell.angle_beta   90.00
_cell.angle_gamma   90.00
#
_symmetry.space_group_name_H-M   'P 1'
#
loop_
_entity.id
_entity.type
_entity.pdbx_description
1 polymer ?
#
loop_
_entity_poly.entity_id
_entity_poly.type
_entity_poly.pdbx_seq_one_letter_code
_entity_poly.pdbx_strand_id
1 'polypeptide(L)'
;MFERKNQNILTEHYSKLIDHDPIDDDDDEFITMKRADHELTDDDGTLDPGDLSKRKLKLGRAKSAIAKNGVPKKLIFDDEGRARELYELADAEDWYKAKGGLAGVKEEGKRFAEGERGKMEVTDIVDKEEWREKKREKKRKRKERENGVTMGDDDDEPVAVLAPLSDDEGYASPTFDLSDLPSEDEEDLPRPSKRSKVSTRHDRDGQIEENTIEADEELALQLLRKW
;
A
#
# COMPACT_ATOMS: atom_id res chain seq x y z
N MET A 1 36.70 31.00 -26.64
CA MET A 1 37.84 30.28 -26.06
C MET A 1 37.68 30.33 -24.55
N PHE A 2 37.30 29.22 -23.92
CA PHE A 2 37.22 29.13 -22.46
C PHE A 2 38.50 28.50 -21.96
N GLU A 3 39.31 29.31 -21.29
CA GLU A 3 40.58 28.91 -20.69
C GLU A 3 40.31 27.89 -19.57
N ARG A 4 40.79 26.66 -19.74
CA ARG A 4 40.74 25.65 -18.67
C ARG A 4 41.79 26.01 -17.62
N LYS A 5 41.40 26.81 -16.62
CA LYS A 5 42.12 26.88 -15.34
C LYS A 5 41.72 25.67 -14.49
N ASN A 6 42.73 24.96 -13.96
CA ASN A 6 42.69 23.83 -13.00
C ASN A 6 43.18 22.48 -13.57
N GLN A 7 44.40 22.43 -14.12
CA GLN A 7 45.11 21.17 -14.40
C GLN A 7 46.15 20.81 -13.34
N ASN A 8 46.37 21.64 -12.30
CA ASN A 8 47.59 21.55 -11.48
C ASN A 8 47.35 21.63 -9.96
N ILE A 9 46.11 21.89 -9.51
CA ILE A 9 45.85 22.22 -8.08
C ILE A 9 45.90 20.98 -7.17
N LEU A 10 45.75 19.78 -7.74
CA LEU A 10 45.80 18.55 -6.96
C LEU A 10 47.21 17.93 -6.93
N THR A 11 48.12 18.34 -7.81
CA THR A 11 49.40 17.65 -8.01
C THR A 11 50.39 17.84 -6.86
N GLU A 12 50.41 19.01 -6.20
CA GLU A 12 51.37 19.31 -5.12
C GLU A 12 51.22 18.40 -3.89
N HIS A 13 49.99 17.98 -3.57
CA HIS A 13 49.72 17.09 -2.44
C HIS A 13 50.02 15.62 -2.77
N TYR A 14 49.84 15.21 -4.03
CA TYR A 14 50.17 13.84 -4.47
C TYR A 14 51.68 13.63 -4.61
N SER A 15 52.45 14.61 -5.06
CA SER A 15 53.92 14.50 -5.07
C SER A 15 54.50 14.34 -3.67
N LYS A 16 53.86 14.96 -2.65
CA LYS A 16 54.29 14.89 -1.25
C LYS A 16 53.98 13.54 -0.56
N LEU A 17 53.12 12.72 -1.17
CA LEU A 17 52.80 11.36 -0.72
C LEU A 17 53.71 10.29 -1.36
N ILE A 18 54.53 10.67 -2.34
CA ILE A 18 55.37 9.74 -3.12
C ILE A 18 56.85 9.82 -2.70
N ASP A 19 57.24 10.80 -1.88
CA ASP A 19 58.56 10.81 -1.24
C ASP A 19 58.63 9.72 -0.16
N HIS A 20 59.03 8.53 -0.58
CA HIS A 20 59.43 7.43 0.30
C HIS A 20 60.86 7.68 0.78
N ASP A 21 60.99 8.40 1.88
CA ASP A 21 62.24 8.41 2.67
C ASP A 21 62.36 7.02 3.35
N PRO A 22 63.48 6.28 3.20
CA PRO A 22 63.69 5.04 3.93
C PRO A 22 64.02 5.40 5.39
N ILE A 23 63.01 5.41 6.25
CA ILE A 23 63.22 5.49 7.70
C ILE A 23 63.72 4.13 8.17
N ASP A 24 64.89 4.20 8.81
CA ASP A 24 65.69 3.13 9.39
C ASP A 24 64.90 2.20 10.31
N ASP A 25 65.42 0.98 10.35
CA ASP A 25 64.95 -0.26 10.94
C ASP A 25 65.13 -0.27 12.48
N ASP A 26 64.28 0.44 13.23
CA ASP A 26 64.24 0.37 14.71
C ASP A 26 62.94 -0.29 15.21
N ASP A 27 62.92 -1.62 15.10
CA ASP A 27 61.82 -2.55 15.38
C ASP A 27 61.64 -2.87 16.90
N ASP A 28 61.93 -1.95 17.83
CA ASP A 28 62.04 -2.29 19.28
C ASP A 28 61.34 -1.34 20.29
N GLU A 29 60.39 -0.48 19.89
CA GLU A 29 59.66 0.39 20.84
C GLU A 29 58.13 0.23 20.81
N PHE A 30 57.63 -1.02 20.87
CA PHE A 30 56.21 -1.31 21.07
C PHE A 30 55.82 -1.15 22.55
N ILE A 31 55.15 -0.04 22.89
CA ILE A 31 54.55 0.20 24.22
C ILE A 31 53.48 -0.88 24.50
N THR A 32 53.82 -1.85 25.35
CA THR A 32 52.82 -2.78 25.91
C THR A 32 52.20 -2.19 27.17
N MET A 33 51.22 -1.28 27.01
CA MET A 33 50.39 -0.87 28.14
C MET A 33 49.65 -2.08 28.70
N LYS A 34 50.03 -2.55 29.89
CA LYS A 34 49.22 -3.49 30.67
C LYS A 34 47.90 -2.81 30.99
N ARG A 35 46.78 -3.31 30.43
CA ARG A 35 45.45 -2.83 30.82
C ARG A 35 45.30 -3.06 32.32
N ALA A 36 45.10 -1.98 33.08
CA ALA A 36 44.59 -2.08 34.42
C ALA A 36 43.10 -2.45 34.30
N ASP A 37 42.68 -3.52 34.96
CA ASP A 37 41.26 -3.85 35.08
C ASP A 37 40.61 -2.72 35.90
N HIS A 38 39.95 -1.80 35.21
CA HIS A 38 39.14 -0.78 35.85
C HIS A 38 37.79 -1.42 36.17
N GLU A 39 37.58 -1.74 37.45
CA GLU A 39 36.27 -2.13 37.98
C GLU A 39 35.31 -0.95 37.78
N LEU A 40 34.47 -1.04 36.75
CA LEU A 40 33.38 -0.11 36.53
C LEU A 40 32.43 -0.27 37.72
N THR A 41 32.40 0.74 38.57
CA THR A 41 31.40 0.85 39.62
C THR A 41 30.06 1.01 38.90
N ASP A 42 29.04 0.21 39.23
CA ASP A 42 27.65 0.30 38.69
C ASP A 42 26.94 1.65 39.00
N ASP A 43 27.70 2.63 39.46
CA ASP A 43 27.34 4.04 39.61
C ASP A 43 27.89 4.85 38.41
N ASP A 44 27.85 4.26 37.21
CA ASP A 44 27.92 5.03 35.97
C ASP A 44 26.66 5.90 35.91
N GLY A 45 26.86 7.10 36.45
CA GLY A 45 25.86 8.07 36.83
C GLY A 45 24.65 8.13 35.92
N THR A 46 23.49 8.28 36.54
CA THR A 46 22.22 8.65 35.91
C THR A 46 22.49 9.50 34.67
N LEU A 47 22.37 8.90 33.47
CA LEU A 47 22.67 9.58 32.21
C LEU A 47 21.99 10.95 32.23
N ASP A 48 22.78 12.01 32.23
CA ASP A 48 22.24 13.37 32.27
C ASP A 48 21.28 13.49 31.09
N PRO A 49 20.02 13.92 31.29
CA PRO A 49 19.10 14.16 30.17
C PRO A 49 19.68 15.03 29.06
N GLY A 50 20.75 15.80 29.30
CA GLY A 50 21.55 16.49 28.28
C GLY A 50 22.20 15.58 27.22
N ASP A 51 22.61 14.36 27.59
CA ASP A 51 23.30 13.40 26.71
C ASP A 51 22.33 12.54 25.88
N LEU A 52 21.03 12.61 26.19
CA LEU A 52 20.01 11.86 25.49
C LEU A 52 19.51 12.64 24.28
N SER A 53 19.43 11.98 23.13
CA SER A 53 18.84 12.59 21.94
C SER A 53 17.43 13.12 22.22
N LYS A 54 17.05 14.23 21.56
CA LYS A 54 15.70 14.82 21.68
C LYS A 54 14.57 13.79 21.47
N ARG A 55 14.82 12.79 20.61
CA ARG A 55 13.90 11.67 20.37
C ARG A 55 13.81 10.74 21.60
N LYS A 56 14.93 10.36 22.22
CA LYS A 56 14.97 9.50 23.41
C LYS A 56 14.30 10.18 24.61
N LEU A 57 14.51 11.48 24.82
CA LEU A 57 13.80 12.25 25.85
C LEU A 57 12.28 12.27 25.63
N LYS A 58 11.82 12.48 24.39
CA LYS A 58 10.39 12.46 24.04
C LYS A 58 9.77 11.08 24.27
N LEU A 59 10.45 10.02 23.85
CA LEU A 59 10.00 8.64 24.08
C LEU A 59 9.98 8.30 25.57
N GLY A 60 11.00 8.71 26.34
CA GLY A 60 11.03 8.52 27.79
C GLY A 60 9.87 9.23 28.48
N ARG A 61 9.56 10.47 28.09
CA ARG A 61 8.39 11.21 28.60
C ARG A 61 7.07 10.52 28.23
N ALA A 62 6.91 10.08 26.97
CA ALA A 62 5.71 9.37 26.53
C ALA A 62 5.51 8.05 27.28
N LYS A 63 6.57 7.24 27.42
CA LYS A 63 6.55 5.98 28.18
C LYS A 63 6.29 6.22 29.67
N SER A 64 6.91 7.24 30.26
CA SER A 64 6.66 7.62 31.65
C SER A 64 5.22 8.10 31.86
N ALA A 65 4.66 8.86 30.92
CA ALA A 65 3.26 9.29 30.98
C ALA A 65 2.30 8.10 30.88
N ILE A 66 2.57 7.12 30.00
CA ILE A 66 1.76 5.89 29.90
C ILE A 66 1.91 5.03 31.16
N ALA A 67 3.12 4.92 31.72
CA ALA A 67 3.34 4.16 32.96
C ALA A 67 2.64 4.80 34.18
N LYS A 68 2.58 6.14 34.22
CA LYS A 68 1.92 6.88 35.32
C LYS A 68 0.40 6.95 35.17
N ASN A 69 -0.07 7.25 33.96
CA ASN A 69 -1.47 7.58 33.70
C ASN A 69 -2.24 6.43 33.02
N GLY A 70 -1.57 5.33 32.66
CA GLY A 70 -2.13 4.24 31.88
C GLY A 70 -2.22 4.55 30.37
N VAL A 71 -2.75 3.60 29.62
CA VAL A 71 -3.05 3.76 28.19
C VAL A 71 -4.23 4.73 28.04
N PRO A 72 -4.12 5.78 27.22
CA PRO A 72 -5.23 6.72 27.02
C PRO A 72 -6.41 6.00 26.38
N LYS A 73 -7.54 5.99 27.07
CA LYS A 73 -8.79 5.39 26.58
C LYS A 73 -9.74 6.49 26.10
N LYS A 74 -10.42 6.26 24.98
CA LYS A 74 -11.47 7.16 24.49
C LYS A 74 -12.79 6.78 25.15
N LEU A 75 -13.41 7.72 25.85
CA LEU A 75 -14.71 7.56 26.50
C LEU A 75 -15.81 8.25 25.68
N ILE A 76 -16.97 7.62 25.58
CA ILE A 76 -18.21 8.12 24.99
C ILE A 76 -19.25 8.14 26.09
N PHE A 77 -19.99 9.24 26.22
CA PHE A 77 -21.07 9.35 27.19
C PHE A 77 -22.38 8.94 26.54
N ASP A 78 -23.13 8.05 27.17
CA ASP A 78 -24.50 7.75 26.75
C ASP A 78 -25.48 8.86 27.17
N ASP A 79 -26.72 8.80 26.70
CA ASP A 79 -27.75 9.83 26.96
C ASP A 79 -28.12 9.94 28.45
N GLU A 80 -27.75 8.94 29.26
CA GLU A 80 -27.90 8.93 30.71
C GLU A 80 -26.67 9.52 31.43
N GLY A 81 -25.67 9.97 30.68
CA GLY A 81 -24.43 10.58 31.18
C GLY A 81 -23.40 9.58 31.70
N ARG A 82 -23.57 8.27 31.46
CA ARG A 82 -22.60 7.24 31.85
C ARG A 82 -21.50 7.15 30.80
N ALA A 83 -20.25 7.22 31.28
CA ALA A 83 -19.08 7.06 30.43
C ALA A 83 -18.87 5.59 30.06
N ARG A 84 -18.79 5.32 28.76
CA ARG A 84 -18.49 4.03 28.14
C ARG A 84 -17.19 4.11 27.36
N GLU A 85 -16.35 3.07 27.40
CA GLU A 85 -15.15 3.06 26.56
C GLU A 85 -15.58 2.87 25.08
N LEU A 86 -15.01 3.63 24.14
CA LEU A 86 -15.34 3.49 22.70
C LEU A 86 -15.06 2.06 22.19
N TYR A 87 -14.07 1.40 22.78
CA TYR A 87 -13.70 0.03 22.49
C TYR A 87 -13.83 -0.83 23.75
N GLU A 88 -15.05 -1.02 24.23
CA GLU A 88 -15.34 -2.01 25.27
C GLU A 88 -15.15 -3.41 24.70
N LEU A 89 -14.12 -4.13 25.17
CA LEU A 89 -14.10 -5.58 25.03
C LEU A 89 -15.10 -6.12 26.05
N ALA A 90 -16.30 -6.48 25.58
CA ALA A 90 -17.22 -7.26 26.40
C ALA A 90 -16.51 -8.54 26.84
N ASP A 91 -16.68 -8.92 28.10
CA ASP A 91 -16.21 -10.23 28.55
C ASP A 91 -16.91 -11.30 27.71
N ALA A 92 -16.11 -12.08 26.97
CA ALA A 92 -16.61 -13.04 26.01
C ALA A 92 -17.52 -14.06 26.70
N GLU A 93 -17.25 -14.40 27.96
CA GLU A 93 -18.08 -15.33 28.74
C GLU A 93 -19.43 -14.75 29.11
N ASP A 94 -19.49 -13.48 29.54
CA ASP A 94 -20.73 -12.83 29.94
C ASP A 94 -21.61 -12.52 28.74
N TRP A 95 -21.01 -12.09 27.62
CA TRP A 95 -21.73 -11.94 26.36
C TRP A 95 -22.28 -13.28 25.87
N TYR A 96 -21.46 -14.34 25.93
CA TYR A 96 -21.87 -15.69 25.54
C TYR A 96 -23.01 -16.22 26.43
N LYS A 97 -22.94 -16.04 27.75
CA LYS A 97 -24.01 -16.42 28.68
C LYS A 97 -25.28 -15.60 28.43
N ALA A 98 -25.16 -14.28 28.25
CA ALA A 98 -26.29 -13.39 28.01
C ALA A 98 -27.01 -13.67 26.67
N LYS A 99 -26.28 -14.06 25.63
CA LYS A 99 -26.84 -14.41 24.32
C LYS A 99 -27.38 -15.83 24.22
N GLY A 100 -27.33 -16.63 25.29
CA GLY A 100 -27.86 -18.00 25.29
C GLY A 100 -26.89 -19.04 24.70
N GLY A 101 -25.59 -18.78 24.80
CA GLY A 101 -24.53 -19.68 24.40
C GLY A 101 -24.43 -19.90 22.89
N LEU A 102 -24.04 -21.12 22.50
CA LEU A 102 -23.67 -21.46 21.13
C LEU A 102 -24.79 -21.28 20.09
N ALA A 103 -26.06 -21.31 20.52
CA ALA A 103 -27.21 -21.09 19.65
C ALA A 103 -27.38 -19.60 19.29
N GLY A 104 -27.29 -18.71 20.27
CA GLY A 104 -27.40 -17.26 20.03
C GLY A 104 -26.24 -16.70 19.22
N VAL A 105 -25.03 -17.22 19.42
CA VAL A 105 -23.87 -16.86 18.57
C VAL A 105 -24.10 -17.25 17.12
N LYS A 106 -24.70 -18.41 16.86
CA LYS A 106 -25.03 -18.85 15.49
C LYS A 106 -26.12 -17.97 14.86
N GLU A 107 -27.11 -17.54 15.64
CA GLU A 107 -28.15 -16.64 15.14
C GLU A 107 -27.61 -15.24 14.85
N GLU A 108 -26.76 -14.70 15.72
CA GLU A 108 -26.10 -13.41 15.50
C GLU A 108 -25.13 -13.48 14.32
N GLY A 109 -24.41 -14.59 14.16
CA GLY A 109 -23.59 -14.86 12.99
C GLY A 109 -24.41 -14.91 11.69
N LYS A 110 -25.61 -15.50 11.73
CA LYS A 110 -26.55 -15.48 10.58
C LYS A 110 -27.03 -14.06 10.28
N ARG A 111 -27.42 -13.30 11.30
CA ARG A 111 -27.85 -11.89 11.15
C ARG A 111 -26.74 -11.03 10.54
N PHE A 112 -25.51 -11.21 11.01
CA PHE A 112 -24.35 -10.52 10.45
C PHE A 112 -24.11 -10.93 8.99
N ALA A 113 -24.13 -12.24 8.69
CA ALA A 113 -23.95 -12.74 7.33
C ALA A 113 -25.04 -12.26 6.36
N GLU A 114 -26.30 -12.20 6.81
CA GLU A 114 -27.42 -11.63 6.05
C GLU A 114 -27.24 -10.13 5.83
N GLY A 115 -26.75 -9.39 6.83
CA GLY A 115 -26.44 -7.96 6.70
C GLY A 115 -25.31 -7.70 5.70
N GLU A 116 -24.24 -8.47 5.75
CA GLU A 116 -23.12 -8.38 4.79
C GLU A 116 -23.57 -8.79 3.37
N ARG A 117 -24.40 -9.82 3.23
CA ARG A 117 -25.02 -10.19 1.95
C ARG A 117 -25.88 -9.06 1.39
N GLY A 118 -26.70 -8.42 2.22
CA GLY A 118 -27.53 -7.29 1.80
C GLY A 118 -26.70 -6.10 1.31
N LYS A 119 -25.57 -5.78 1.97
CA LYS A 119 -24.64 -4.74 1.48
C LYS A 119 -24.05 -5.10 0.12
N MET A 120 -23.65 -6.36 -0.07
CA MET A 120 -23.11 -6.85 -1.35
C MET A 120 -24.15 -6.82 -2.46
N GLU A 121 -25.41 -7.18 -2.17
CA GLU A 121 -26.50 -7.09 -3.14
C GLU A 121 -26.75 -5.64 -3.57
N VAL A 122 -26.69 -4.69 -2.64
CA VAL A 122 -26.83 -3.26 -2.96
C VAL A 122 -25.70 -2.80 -3.88
N THR A 123 -24.45 -3.19 -3.61
CA THR A 123 -23.33 -2.83 -4.48
C THR A 123 -23.46 -3.43 -5.87
N ASP A 124 -23.91 -4.68 -5.99
CA ASP A 124 -24.12 -5.35 -7.28
C ASP A 124 -25.22 -4.65 -8.11
N ILE A 125 -26.29 -4.18 -7.45
CA ILE A 125 -27.36 -3.42 -8.10
C ILE A 125 -26.82 -2.08 -8.61
N VAL A 126 -26.06 -1.36 -7.79
CA VAL A 126 -25.46 -0.07 -8.18
C VAL A 126 -24.52 -0.24 -9.38
N ASP A 127 -23.63 -1.24 -9.35
CA ASP A 127 -22.73 -1.53 -10.47
C ASP A 127 -23.50 -1.87 -11.76
N LYS A 128 -24.60 -2.63 -11.64
CA LYS A 128 -25.48 -2.97 -12.75
C LYS A 128 -26.19 -1.73 -13.30
N GLU A 129 -26.66 -0.85 -12.44
CA GLU A 129 -27.30 0.40 -12.82
C GLU A 129 -26.32 1.33 -13.53
N GLU A 130 -25.14 1.56 -12.98
CA GLU A 130 -24.08 2.35 -13.60
C GLU A 130 -23.72 1.82 -14.99
N TRP A 131 -23.60 0.51 -15.15
CA TRP A 131 -23.30 -0.09 -16.44
C TRP A 131 -24.44 0.12 -17.44
N ARG A 132 -25.69 0.01 -17.00
CA ARG A 132 -26.86 0.30 -17.85
C ARG A 132 -26.91 1.78 -18.22
N GLU A 133 -26.54 2.68 -17.32
CA GLU A 133 -26.46 4.12 -17.57
C GLU A 133 -25.36 4.46 -18.56
N LYS A 134 -24.14 3.96 -18.35
CA LYS A 134 -23.03 4.11 -19.31
C LYS A 134 -23.41 3.59 -20.70
N LYS A 135 -24.19 2.50 -20.78
CA LYS A 135 -24.73 1.99 -22.06
C LYS A 135 -25.80 2.90 -22.66
N ARG A 136 -26.76 3.38 -21.85
CA ARG A 136 -27.81 4.30 -22.29
C ARG A 136 -27.22 5.63 -22.77
N GLU A 137 -26.24 6.16 -22.05
CA GLU A 137 -25.53 7.38 -22.39
C GLU A 137 -24.69 7.22 -23.66
N LYS A 138 -23.94 6.13 -23.81
CA LYS A 138 -23.22 5.83 -25.08
C LYS A 138 -24.18 5.71 -26.26
N LYS A 139 -25.35 5.09 -26.07
CA LYS A 139 -26.40 5.03 -27.10
C LYS A 139 -26.96 6.42 -27.43
N ARG A 140 -27.21 7.26 -26.42
CA ARG A 140 -27.67 8.65 -26.59
C ARG A 140 -26.64 9.49 -27.35
N LYS A 141 -25.37 9.46 -26.92
CA LYS A 141 -24.25 10.17 -27.58
C LYS A 141 -24.04 9.70 -29.02
N ARG A 142 -24.19 8.39 -29.30
CA ARG A 142 -24.12 7.86 -30.67
C ARG A 142 -25.27 8.35 -31.53
N LYS A 143 -26.50 8.32 -31.00
CA LYS A 143 -27.70 8.82 -31.70
C LYS A 143 -27.64 10.32 -31.96
N GLU A 144 -27.13 11.10 -31.01
CA GLU A 144 -26.97 12.56 -31.14
C GLU A 144 -25.89 12.93 -32.17
N ARG A 145 -24.78 12.19 -32.19
CA ARG A 145 -23.74 12.31 -33.23
C ARG A 145 -24.26 11.98 -34.62
N GLU A 146 -25.10 10.95 -34.74
CA GLU A 146 -25.71 10.54 -36.02
C GLU A 146 -26.83 11.49 -36.47
N ASN A 147 -27.56 12.08 -35.54
CA ASN A 147 -28.63 13.06 -35.81
C ASN A 147 -28.09 14.46 -36.19
N GLY A 148 -26.76 14.67 -36.24
CA GLY A 148 -26.15 15.88 -36.79
C GLY A 148 -26.33 17.16 -35.97
N VAL A 149 -26.75 17.08 -34.69
CA VAL A 149 -26.94 18.24 -33.80
C VAL A 149 -25.74 18.39 -32.85
N THR A 150 -24.52 18.37 -33.38
CA THR A 150 -23.35 18.88 -32.65
C THR A 150 -22.97 20.23 -33.27
N MET A 151 -23.88 21.18 -33.09
CA MET A 151 -23.58 22.60 -33.16
C MET A 151 -23.31 23.07 -31.74
N GLY A 152 -22.04 23.29 -31.39
CA GLY A 152 -21.63 24.09 -30.23
C GLY A 152 -20.94 23.34 -29.09
N ASP A 153 -19.62 23.49 -29.10
CA ASP A 153 -18.69 23.66 -27.95
C ASP A 153 -18.33 22.54 -26.97
N ASP A 154 -17.00 22.51 -26.76
CA ASP A 154 -16.23 22.07 -25.61
C ASP A 154 -16.10 20.57 -25.31
N ASP A 155 -15.16 19.94 -26.01
CA ASP A 155 -14.08 19.19 -25.34
C ASP A 155 -12.99 18.83 -26.36
N ASP A 156 -11.75 19.21 -26.04
CA ASP A 156 -10.50 19.02 -26.80
C ASP A 156 -10.21 17.54 -27.16
N GLU A 157 -10.80 17.04 -28.23
CA GLU A 157 -10.22 15.93 -29.02
C GLU A 157 -10.11 16.34 -30.49
N PRO A 158 -8.97 16.10 -31.17
CA PRO A 158 -8.83 16.39 -32.59
C PRO A 158 -9.73 15.45 -33.40
N VAL A 159 -10.96 15.89 -33.69
CA VAL A 159 -11.89 15.20 -34.58
C VAL A 159 -11.46 15.47 -36.02
N ALA A 160 -11.09 14.41 -36.75
CA ALA A 160 -10.85 14.49 -38.19
C ALA A 160 -12.16 14.88 -38.90
N VAL A 161 -12.21 16.10 -39.43
CA VAL A 161 -13.30 16.58 -40.28
C VAL A 161 -13.16 15.92 -41.65
N LEU A 162 -14.06 15.00 -42.00
CA LEU A 162 -14.19 14.52 -43.37
C LEU A 162 -14.72 15.67 -44.23
N ALA A 163 -13.98 16.01 -45.27
CA ALA A 163 -14.36 17.03 -46.24
C ALA A 163 -15.75 16.71 -46.84
N PRO A 164 -16.57 17.73 -47.16
CA PRO A 164 -17.82 17.51 -47.88
C PRO A 164 -17.52 16.73 -49.17
N LEU A 165 -18.23 15.62 -49.35
CA LEU A 165 -18.11 14.76 -50.52
C LEU A 165 -18.31 15.61 -51.77
N SER A 166 -17.20 15.90 -52.46
CA SER A 166 -17.24 16.33 -53.85
C SER A 166 -17.88 15.19 -54.63
N ASP A 167 -18.89 15.57 -55.42
CA ASP A 167 -19.75 14.71 -56.23
C ASP A 167 -18.97 14.09 -57.41
N ASP A 168 -17.86 13.40 -57.12
CA ASP A 168 -17.00 12.75 -58.11
C ASP A 168 -17.11 11.22 -57.98
N GLU A 169 -17.58 10.64 -59.07
CA GLU A 169 -17.97 9.26 -59.28
C GLU A 169 -16.80 8.29 -59.08
N GLY A 170 -16.94 7.30 -58.19
CA GLY A 170 -15.97 6.20 -58.17
C GLY A 170 -16.09 5.13 -57.09
N TYR A 171 -16.81 5.37 -55.98
CA TYR A 171 -16.95 4.34 -54.95
C TYR A 171 -18.31 3.64 -55.00
N ALA A 172 -18.36 2.53 -55.72
CA ALA A 172 -19.48 1.59 -55.61
C ALA A 172 -19.41 0.92 -54.23
N SER A 173 -20.14 1.46 -53.25
CA SER A 173 -20.34 0.82 -51.95
C SER A 173 -20.92 -0.58 -52.18
N PRO A 174 -20.27 -1.66 -51.72
CA PRO A 174 -20.83 -2.99 -51.83
C PRO A 174 -22.17 -3.04 -51.09
N THR A 175 -23.25 -3.33 -51.81
CA THR A 175 -24.58 -3.55 -51.20
C THR A 175 -24.51 -4.84 -50.39
N PHE A 176 -24.24 -4.73 -49.09
CA PHE A 176 -24.42 -5.84 -48.17
C PHE A 176 -25.93 -6.01 -47.98
N ASP A 177 -26.48 -7.10 -48.50
CA ASP A 177 -27.88 -7.47 -48.33
C ASP A 177 -28.11 -7.85 -46.86
N LEU A 178 -28.47 -6.85 -46.03
CA LEU A 178 -28.76 -7.02 -44.60
C LEU A 178 -30.18 -7.56 -44.35
N SER A 179 -30.90 -7.95 -45.40
CA SER A 179 -32.28 -8.46 -45.31
C SER A 179 -32.37 -9.85 -44.68
N ASP A 180 -31.24 -10.57 -44.59
CA ASP A 180 -31.17 -11.96 -44.10
C ASP A 180 -30.44 -12.09 -42.76
N LEU A 181 -30.24 -10.99 -42.02
CA LEU A 181 -29.86 -11.08 -40.63
C LEU A 181 -31.11 -11.43 -39.81
N PRO A 182 -31.17 -12.63 -39.17
CA PRO A 182 -32.23 -12.89 -38.21
C PRO A 182 -32.17 -11.79 -37.15
N SER A 183 -33.32 -11.19 -36.84
CA SER A 183 -33.44 -10.34 -35.67
C SER A 183 -33.25 -11.23 -34.43
N GLU A 184 -32.00 -11.42 -34.02
CA GLU A 184 -31.64 -12.23 -32.85
C GLU A 184 -31.96 -11.45 -31.57
N ASP A 185 -33.24 -11.51 -31.21
CA ASP A 185 -33.60 -11.89 -29.84
C ASP A 185 -33.24 -13.38 -29.68
N GLU A 186 -32.64 -13.75 -28.55
CA GLU A 186 -32.07 -15.07 -28.19
C GLU A 186 -30.64 -15.40 -28.69
N GLU A 187 -29.65 -15.29 -27.79
CA GLU A 187 -29.10 -16.45 -27.07
C GLU A 187 -27.86 -16.04 -26.25
N ASP A 188 -27.87 -16.41 -24.98
CA ASP A 188 -26.87 -16.15 -23.96
C ASP A 188 -25.63 -17.03 -24.21
N LEU A 189 -24.88 -16.75 -25.29
CA LEU A 189 -23.65 -17.49 -25.57
C LEU A 189 -22.61 -17.20 -24.46
N PRO A 190 -22.03 -18.23 -23.82
CA PRO A 190 -21.09 -18.04 -22.72
C PRO A 190 -19.84 -17.32 -23.23
N ARG A 191 -19.57 -16.17 -22.62
CA ARG A 191 -18.43 -15.30 -22.94
C ARG A 191 -17.13 -16.09 -22.70
N PRO A 192 -16.16 -16.11 -23.63
CA PRO A 192 -14.91 -16.82 -23.41
C PRO A 192 -14.16 -16.23 -22.21
N SER A 193 -13.79 -17.09 -21.26
CA SER A 193 -13.05 -16.68 -20.06
C SER A 193 -11.70 -16.09 -20.44
N LYS A 194 -11.41 -14.88 -19.94
CA LYS A 194 -10.13 -14.19 -20.14
C LYS A 194 -9.00 -15.03 -19.55
N ARG A 195 -8.11 -15.55 -20.41
CA ARG A 195 -6.82 -16.12 -19.97
C ARG A 195 -5.90 -14.96 -19.58
N SER A 196 -5.56 -14.86 -18.30
CA SER A 196 -4.52 -13.95 -17.82
C SER A 196 -3.18 -14.38 -18.39
N LYS A 197 -2.64 -13.58 -19.31
CA LYS A 197 -1.30 -13.75 -19.85
C LYS A 197 -0.43 -12.64 -19.30
N VAL A 198 0.50 -13.00 -18.41
CA VAL A 198 1.94 -12.68 -18.49
C VAL A 198 2.63 -13.37 -17.31
N SER A 199 3.47 -14.32 -17.67
CA SER A 199 4.61 -14.79 -16.90
C SER A 199 5.76 -13.79 -17.03
N THR A 200 6.55 -13.60 -15.99
CA THR A 200 8.00 -13.95 -15.95
C THR A 200 8.70 -13.21 -14.81
N ARG A 201 9.12 -14.00 -13.81
CA ARG A 201 10.39 -13.96 -13.08
C ARG A 201 10.96 -12.59 -12.69
N HIS A 202 10.79 -12.26 -11.41
CA HIS A 202 11.91 -11.72 -10.65
C HIS A 202 12.41 -12.83 -9.74
N ASP A 203 13.54 -13.43 -10.11
CA ASP A 203 14.42 -14.13 -9.19
C ASP A 203 14.81 -13.16 -8.07
N ARG A 204 14.18 -13.32 -6.91
CA ARG A 204 14.80 -13.01 -5.63
C ARG A 204 14.78 -14.29 -4.83
N ASP A 205 15.91 -14.99 -4.93
CA ASP A 205 16.37 -15.95 -3.95
C ASP A 205 16.30 -15.29 -2.57
N GLY A 206 15.46 -15.85 -1.71
CA GLY A 206 14.98 -15.20 -0.49
C GLY A 206 13.76 -15.93 0.04
N GLN A 207 13.99 -17.20 0.40
CA GLN A 207 13.23 -18.04 1.32
C GLN A 207 11.90 -17.41 1.80
N ILE A 208 10.84 -17.62 1.03
CA ILE A 208 9.48 -17.37 1.47
C ILE A 208 9.14 -18.54 2.39
N GLU A 209 9.58 -18.48 3.63
CA GLU A 209 8.89 -19.21 4.70
C GLU A 209 7.45 -18.67 4.68
N GLU A 210 6.52 -19.57 4.47
CA GLU A 210 5.10 -19.25 4.36
C GLU A 210 4.70 -18.47 5.62
N ASN A 211 4.10 -17.29 5.46
CA ASN A 211 3.55 -16.49 6.56
C ASN A 211 2.30 -17.19 7.15
N THR A 212 2.46 -18.44 7.60
CA THR A 212 1.48 -19.17 8.39
C THR A 212 1.76 -18.89 9.86
N ILE A 213 0.70 -18.83 10.65
CA ILE A 213 0.78 -18.58 12.09
C ILE A 213 1.67 -19.65 12.77
N GLU A 214 1.67 -20.86 12.23
CA GLU A 214 2.48 -21.99 12.69
C GLU A 214 3.99 -21.74 12.50
N ALA A 215 4.41 -21.12 11.38
CA ALA A 215 5.80 -20.77 11.14
C ALA A 215 6.30 -19.64 12.08
N ASP A 216 5.43 -18.67 12.36
CA ASP A 216 5.72 -17.59 13.33
C ASP A 216 5.85 -18.13 14.76
N GLU A 217 5.01 -19.09 15.15
CA GLU A 217 5.08 -19.77 16.46
C GLU A 217 6.38 -20.57 16.61
N GLU A 218 6.81 -21.29 15.57
CA GLU A 218 8.07 -22.04 15.58
C GLU A 218 9.29 -21.10 15.70
N LEU A 219 9.29 -19.99 14.96
CA LEU A 219 10.35 -18.98 15.03
C LEU A 219 10.39 -18.32 16.42
N ALA A 220 9.23 -18.03 17.01
CA ALA A 220 9.15 -17.49 18.37
C ALA A 220 9.72 -18.46 19.41
N LEU A 221 9.41 -19.76 19.30
CA LEU A 221 9.97 -20.81 20.16
C LEU A 221 11.49 -20.97 19.97
N GLN A 222 11.99 -20.84 18.73
CA GLN A 222 13.41 -20.93 18.44
C GLN A 222 14.19 -19.75 19.04
N LEU A 223 13.63 -18.53 18.97
CA LEU A 223 14.23 -17.35 19.59
C LEU A 223 14.25 -17.44 21.12
N LEU A 224 13.21 -18.02 21.73
CA LEU A 224 13.14 -18.20 23.18
C LEU A 224 14.15 -19.21 23.73
N ARG A 225 14.54 -20.21 22.93
CA ARG A 225 15.56 -21.20 23.30
C ARG A 225 16.99 -20.69 23.19
N LYS A 226 17.19 -19.53 22.57
CA LYS A 226 18.52 -18.96 22.28
C LYS A 226 18.98 -17.95 23.33
N TRP A 227 18.24 -17.84 24.43
CA TRP A 227 18.55 -17.03 25.62
C TRP A 227 18.67 -17.93 26.85
#